data_AF-A0A9D6TDA9-F1
#
_entry.id   AF-A0A9D6TDA9-F1
#
_cell.length_a   1.000
_cell.length_b   1.000
_cell.length_c   1.000
_cell.angle_alpha   90.00
_cell.angle_beta   90.00
_cell.angle_gamma   90.00
#
_symmetry.space_group_name_H-M   'P 1'
#
loop_
_entity.id
_entity.type
_entity.pdbx_description
1 polymer ?
#
loop_
_entity_poly.entity_id
_entity_poly.type
_entity_poly.pdbx_seq_one_letter_code
_entity_poly.pdbx_strand_id
1 'polypeptide(L)'
;MGMYDTIRFHGDDAPWCAAGHVLRSLQTKDLECTMAEYVVHRARLYRPAERDDETVHLAEGDKLVLSARRIADPVALTAEVTAYAFCDQCQPVLYLRDRESLWGDYVDERRPWCEWRFVFVGGALERCDAVRVEPRVLVAEQLRKEGLEVLDDSDRLARLHFERIASRVR
;
A
#
# COMPACT_ATOMS: atom_id res chain seq x y z
N MET A 1 13.10 8.96 3.38
CA MET A 1 11.68 8.85 2.96
C MET A 1 11.29 10.19 2.36
N GLY A 2 10.88 10.22 1.09
CA GLY A 2 10.40 11.45 0.46
C GLY A 2 8.98 11.78 0.89
N MET A 3 8.59 13.05 0.81
CA MET A 3 7.21 13.47 1.01
C MET A 3 6.33 12.88 -0.10
N TYR A 4 5.10 12.50 0.25
CA TYR A 4 4.06 12.00 -0.66
C TYR A 4 2.71 12.18 0.03
N ASP A 5 1.65 12.35 -0.75
CA ASP A 5 0.27 12.29 -0.25
C ASP A 5 -0.27 10.86 -0.36
N THR A 6 -1.35 10.57 0.36
CA THR A 6 -1.98 9.25 0.37
C THR A 6 -3.44 9.33 -0.07
N ILE A 7 -3.84 8.49 -1.01
CA ILE A 7 -5.24 8.29 -1.43
C ILE A 7 -5.72 6.97 -0.83
N ARG A 8 -6.78 7.02 -0.03
CA ARG A 8 -7.45 5.85 0.55
C ARG A 8 -8.78 5.58 -0.13
N PHE A 9 -9.13 4.31 -0.29
CA PHE A 9 -10.36 3.90 -0.96
C PHE A 9 -11.30 3.19 0.01
N HIS A 10 -12.49 3.77 0.20
CA HIS A 10 -13.57 3.21 1.00
C HIS A 10 -14.73 2.80 0.09
N GLY A 11 -14.80 1.51 -0.26
CA GLY A 11 -15.84 0.95 -1.12
C GLY A 11 -15.27 0.19 -2.31
N ASP A 12 -16.09 0.03 -3.35
CA ASP A 12 -15.77 -0.84 -4.49
C ASP A 12 -14.96 -0.12 -5.59
N ASP A 13 -14.76 1.20 -5.46
CA ASP A 13 -13.95 2.01 -6.39
C ASP A 13 -12.43 1.76 -6.25
N ALA A 14 -12.04 0.88 -5.34
CA ALA A 14 -10.66 0.62 -5.01
C ALA A 14 -9.96 -0.18 -6.13
N PRO A 15 -8.74 0.21 -6.52
CA PRO A 15 -7.96 -0.57 -7.49
C PRO A 15 -7.50 -1.91 -6.90
N TRP A 16 -6.98 -2.78 -7.75
CA TRP A 16 -6.50 -4.11 -7.36
C TRP A 16 -5.04 -4.36 -7.76
N CYS A 17 -4.41 -5.33 -7.10
CA CYS A 17 -3.12 -5.87 -7.54
C CYS A 17 -3.31 -6.98 -8.58
N ALA A 18 -2.21 -7.51 -9.13
CA ALA A 18 -2.27 -8.57 -10.14
C ALA A 18 -2.96 -9.86 -9.67
N ALA A 19 -2.99 -10.11 -8.36
CA ALA A 19 -3.66 -11.25 -7.74
C ALA A 19 -5.13 -10.98 -7.40
N GLY A 20 -5.66 -9.79 -7.71
CA GLY A 20 -7.05 -9.40 -7.43
C GLY A 20 -7.29 -8.89 -6.00
N HIS A 21 -6.26 -8.71 -5.17
CA HIS A 21 -6.41 -8.10 -3.86
C HIS A 21 -6.68 -6.60 -3.97
N VAL A 22 -7.61 -6.11 -3.16
CA VAL A 22 -7.99 -4.69 -3.15
C VAL A 22 -6.91 -3.83 -2.49
N LEU A 23 -6.50 -2.76 -3.16
CA LEU A 23 -5.53 -1.79 -2.67
C LEU A 23 -6.26 -0.62 -2.00
N ARG A 24 -6.23 -0.58 -0.67
CA ARG A 24 -6.97 0.41 0.12
C ARG A 24 -6.25 1.74 0.30
N SER A 25 -4.94 1.78 0.04
CA SER A 25 -4.11 2.96 0.26
C SER A 25 -3.01 3.01 -0.80
N LEU A 26 -2.92 4.13 -1.50
CA LEU A 26 -1.90 4.41 -2.51
C LEU A 26 -1.22 5.74 -2.21
N GLN A 27 0.06 5.83 -2.53
CA GLN A 27 0.89 7.02 -2.36
C GLN A 27 1.00 7.76 -3.69
N THR A 28 1.00 9.08 -3.67
CA THR A 28 1.16 9.91 -4.87
C THR A 28 2.04 11.13 -4.59
N LYS A 29 2.69 11.63 -5.63
CA LYS A 29 3.43 12.90 -5.62
C LYS A 29 2.80 13.95 -6.54
N ASP A 30 1.69 13.62 -7.19
CA ASP A 30 1.05 14.49 -8.19
C ASP A 30 0.07 15.50 -7.53
N LEU A 31 -0.15 15.38 -6.23
CA LEU A 31 -0.93 16.30 -5.41
C LEU A 31 -0.01 17.33 -4.72
N GLU A 32 -0.47 17.95 -3.64
CA GLU A 32 0.30 18.95 -2.89
C GLU A 32 1.62 18.38 -2.34
N CYS A 33 1.69 17.05 -2.16
CA CYS A 33 2.86 16.35 -1.64
C CYS A 33 3.25 16.89 -0.26
N THR A 34 2.27 17.01 0.63
CA THR A 34 2.37 17.56 1.99
C THR A 34 2.16 16.51 3.08
N MET A 35 2.12 15.22 2.72
CA MET A 35 1.66 14.13 3.58
C MET A 35 0.17 14.22 3.93
N ALA A 36 -0.61 14.85 3.05
CA ALA A 36 -2.05 14.91 3.17
C ALA A 36 -2.68 13.53 2.88
N GLU A 37 -3.82 13.28 3.53
CA GLU A 37 -4.66 12.13 3.28
C GLU A 37 -5.90 12.57 2.49
N TYR A 38 -6.22 11.80 1.45
CA TYR A 38 -7.44 11.94 0.68
C TYR A 38 -8.20 10.62 0.73
N VAL A 39 -9.53 10.69 0.66
CA VAL A 39 -10.42 9.54 0.69
C VAL A 39 -11.29 9.55 -0.55
N VAL A 40 -11.29 8.45 -1.29
CA VAL A 40 -12.27 8.17 -2.33
C VAL A 40 -13.37 7.29 -1.75
N HIS A 41 -14.61 7.76 -1.84
CA HIS A 41 -15.80 7.02 -1.45
C HIS A 41 -16.93 7.29 -2.44
N ARG A 42 -17.52 6.23 -3.01
CA ARG A 42 -18.60 6.32 -4.00
C ARG A 42 -18.21 7.24 -5.17
N ALA A 43 -17.05 6.95 -5.76
CA ALA A 43 -16.45 7.70 -6.85
C ALA A 43 -16.29 9.21 -6.59
N ARG A 44 -16.10 9.64 -5.34
CA ARG A 44 -15.86 11.04 -4.99
C ARG A 44 -14.70 11.22 -4.03
N LEU A 45 -13.90 12.25 -4.27
CA LEU A 45 -12.73 12.62 -3.48
C LEU A 45 -13.10 13.54 -2.31
N TYR A 46 -12.58 13.20 -1.14
CA TYR A 46 -12.73 13.94 0.09
C TYR A 46 -11.37 14.17 0.74
N ARG A 47 -11.23 15.25 1.51
CA ARG A 47 -10.07 15.51 2.37
C ARG A 47 -10.56 15.49 3.81
N PRO A 48 -10.23 14.45 4.60
CA PRO A 48 -10.46 14.47 6.03
C PRO A 48 -9.75 15.69 6.65
N ALA A 49 -10.45 16.44 7.49
CA ALA A 49 -9.82 17.48 8.31
C ALA A 49 -8.64 16.89 9.10
N GLU A 50 -7.69 17.73 9.51
CA GLU A 50 -6.68 17.30 10.48
C GLU A 50 -7.37 16.70 11.73
N ARG A 51 -6.65 15.87 12.48
CA ARG A 51 -7.23 15.28 13.69
C ARG A 51 -7.60 16.41 14.65
N ASP A 52 -8.90 16.69 14.74
CA ASP A 52 -9.47 17.50 15.80
C ASP A 52 -10.26 16.62 16.76
N ASP A 53 -10.20 17.01 18.03
CA ASP A 53 -10.90 16.44 19.18
C ASP A 53 -10.72 14.92 19.38
N GLU A 54 -9.65 14.55 20.11
CA GLU A 54 -9.57 13.24 20.77
C GLU A 54 -10.62 13.17 21.89
N THR A 55 -11.67 12.38 21.66
CA THR A 55 -12.63 12.02 22.70
C THR A 55 -12.13 10.77 23.42
N VAL A 56 -11.68 10.97 24.66
CA VAL A 56 -11.28 9.89 25.56
C VAL A 56 -12.52 9.23 26.16
N HIS A 57 -12.73 7.95 25.86
CA HIS A 57 -13.73 7.12 26.51
C HIS A 57 -13.04 6.13 27.46
N LEU A 58 -13.36 6.23 28.75
CA LEU A 58 -13.02 5.22 29.74
C LEU A 58 -14.16 4.20 29.83
N ALA A 59 -14.27 3.27 28.86
CA ALA A 59 -15.28 2.22 28.97
C ALA A 59 -15.04 1.00 28.05
N GLU A 60 -13.96 0.24 28.28
CA GLU A 60 -13.91 -1.21 27.98
C GLU A 60 -13.05 -1.92 29.03
N GLY A 61 -13.65 -2.27 30.18
CA GLY A 61 -12.92 -2.95 31.26
C GLY A 61 -11.79 -2.09 31.85
N ASP A 62 -10.56 -2.58 31.77
CA ASP A 62 -9.32 -1.91 32.23
C ASP A 62 -8.64 -1.06 31.14
N LYS A 63 -9.27 -0.91 29.97
CA LYS A 63 -8.67 -0.23 28.81
C LYS A 63 -9.19 1.19 28.62
N LEU A 64 -8.27 2.07 28.22
CA LEU A 64 -8.54 3.41 27.74
C LEU A 64 -8.86 3.34 26.24
N VAL A 65 -10.04 3.79 25.84
CA VAL A 65 -10.43 3.87 24.42
C VAL A 65 -10.38 5.33 23.98
N LEU A 66 -9.46 5.63 23.07
CA LEU A 66 -9.38 6.94 22.43
C LEU A 66 -10.17 6.88 21.12
N SER A 67 -11.20 7.71 20.97
CA SER A 67 -11.92 7.85 19.72
C SER A 67 -11.74 9.27 19.18
N ALA A 68 -11.56 9.40 17.88
CA ALA A 68 -11.50 10.69 17.22
C ALA A 68 -12.48 10.67 16.06
N ARG A 69 -13.25 11.75 15.91
CA ARG A 69 -14.16 11.94 14.79
C ARG A 69 -13.56 12.95 13.84
N ARG A 70 -13.36 12.55 12.58
CA ARG A 70 -12.93 13.45 11.50
C ARG A 70 -14.06 13.64 10.52
N ILE A 71 -14.33 14.89 10.17
CA ILE A 71 -15.22 15.24 9.05
C ILE A 71 -14.34 15.34 7.80
N ALA A 72 -14.84 14.81 6.69
CA ALA A 72 -14.13 14.85 5.41
C ALA A 72 -14.93 15.68 4.42
N ASP A 73 -14.32 16.77 3.95
CA ASP A 73 -14.95 17.70 3.03
C ASP A 73 -14.70 17.29 1.58
N PRO A 74 -15.68 17.45 0.67
CA PRO A 74 -15.47 17.20 -0.74
C PRO A 74 -14.36 18.07 -1.34
N VAL A 75 -13.50 17.47 -2.16
CA VAL A 75 -12.44 18.19 -2.86
C VAL A 75 -12.85 18.40 -4.32
N ALA A 76 -12.89 19.65 -4.78
CA ALA A 76 -13.19 19.98 -6.18
C ALA A 76 -11.94 19.87 -7.07
N LEU A 77 -11.34 18.68 -7.14
CA LEU A 77 -10.13 18.42 -7.93
C LEU A 77 -10.48 18.06 -9.38
N THR A 78 -9.80 18.70 -10.34
CA THR A 78 -9.79 18.28 -11.75
C THR A 78 -8.35 18.03 -12.18
N ALA A 79 -7.92 16.77 -12.20
CA ALA A 79 -6.54 16.37 -12.49
C ALA A 79 -6.43 14.88 -12.85
N GLU A 80 -5.36 14.52 -13.53
CA GLU A 80 -4.88 13.13 -13.58
C GLU A 80 -3.85 12.92 -12.47
N VAL A 81 -4.02 11.85 -11.69
CA VAL A 81 -3.17 11.54 -10.53
C VAL A 81 -2.66 10.12 -10.65
N THR A 82 -1.34 9.95 -10.65
CA THR A 82 -0.69 8.65 -10.59
C THR A 82 -0.41 8.31 -9.13
N ALA A 83 -0.88 7.16 -8.66
CA ALA A 83 -0.60 6.69 -7.32
C ALA A 83 -0.15 5.23 -7.34
N TYR A 84 0.68 4.87 -6.37
CA TYR A 84 1.32 3.57 -6.29
C TYR A 84 1.23 2.95 -4.91
N ALA A 85 1.31 1.62 -4.85
CA ALA A 85 1.39 0.87 -3.61
C ALA A 85 2.10 -0.46 -3.83
N PHE A 86 2.56 -1.05 -2.73
CA PHE A 86 2.81 -2.48 -2.67
C PHE A 86 1.58 -3.16 -2.09
N CYS A 87 1.21 -4.32 -2.63
CA CYS A 87 0.14 -5.12 -2.02
C CYS A 87 0.65 -5.72 -0.70
N ASP A 88 -0.05 -5.43 0.39
CA ASP A 88 0.21 -5.93 1.73
C ASP A 88 -0.22 -7.41 1.89
N GLN A 89 -1.29 -7.81 1.20
CA GLN A 89 -1.82 -9.17 1.19
C GLN A 89 -0.98 -10.15 0.35
N CYS A 90 -0.32 -9.68 -0.70
CA CYS A 90 0.58 -10.53 -1.48
C CYS A 90 1.81 -10.91 -0.65
N GLN A 91 2.16 -12.20 -0.70
CA GLN A 91 3.46 -12.65 -0.22
C GLN A 91 4.57 -11.99 -1.07
N PRO A 92 5.63 -11.44 -0.44
CA PRO A 92 6.76 -10.92 -1.19
C PRO A 92 7.51 -12.04 -1.92
N VAL A 93 8.30 -11.68 -2.91
CA VAL A 93 9.35 -12.56 -3.45
C VAL A 93 10.58 -12.43 -2.56
N LEU A 94 11.11 -13.55 -2.09
CA LEU A 94 12.30 -13.59 -1.26
C LEU A 94 13.52 -13.93 -2.11
N TYR A 95 14.64 -13.29 -1.82
CA TYR A 95 15.89 -13.51 -2.56
C TYR A 95 17.10 -13.29 -1.66
N LEU A 96 18.23 -13.87 -2.05
CA LEU A 96 19.50 -13.69 -1.34
C LEU A 96 20.23 -12.45 -1.88
N ARG A 97 20.52 -11.51 -0.99
CA ARG A 97 21.30 -10.31 -1.25
C ARG A 97 22.65 -10.52 -0.57
N ASP A 98 23.73 -10.55 -1.33
CA ASP A 98 25.12 -10.78 -0.87
C ASP A 98 25.47 -12.21 -0.42
N ARG A 99 25.89 -13.04 -1.39
CA ARG A 99 26.60 -14.31 -1.14
C ARG A 99 28.02 -14.12 -0.57
N GLU A 100 28.54 -12.90 -0.57
CA GLU A 100 29.91 -12.56 -0.12
C GLU A 100 29.98 -12.00 1.31
N SER A 101 28.84 -11.93 2.00
CA SER A 101 28.79 -11.53 3.40
C SER A 101 29.49 -12.56 4.30
N LEU A 102 30.46 -12.10 5.10
CA LEU A 102 31.15 -12.90 6.13
C LEU A 102 30.21 -13.46 7.21
N TRP A 103 28.94 -13.03 7.22
CA TRP A 103 27.94 -13.35 8.23
C TRP A 103 26.83 -14.27 7.69
N GLY A 104 26.99 -14.80 6.48
CA GLY A 104 26.05 -15.71 5.81
C GLY A 104 25.11 -15.00 4.83
N ASP A 105 24.24 -15.80 4.20
CA ASP A 105 23.28 -15.35 3.20
C ASP A 105 22.19 -14.46 3.84
N TYR A 106 22.02 -13.24 3.34
CA TYR A 106 20.97 -12.32 3.79
C TYR A 106 19.72 -12.45 2.91
N VAL A 107 18.59 -12.80 3.53
CA VAL A 107 17.29 -12.86 2.84
C VAL A 107 16.67 -11.47 2.82
N ASP A 108 16.47 -10.93 1.62
CA ASP A 108 15.74 -9.69 1.37
C ASP A 108 14.40 -9.99 0.69
N GLU A 109 13.49 -9.01 0.70
CA GLU A 109 12.14 -9.15 0.19
C GLU A 109 11.78 -8.06 -0.84
N ARG A 110 11.09 -8.45 -1.92
CA ARG A 110 10.53 -7.52 -2.89
C ARG A 110 9.05 -7.81 -3.09
N ARG A 111 8.22 -6.80 -2.83
CA ARG A 111 6.77 -6.89 -3.05
C ARG A 111 6.41 -6.48 -4.48
N PRO A 112 5.34 -7.05 -5.06
CA PRO A 112 4.86 -6.62 -6.37
C PRO A 112 4.39 -5.17 -6.35
N TRP A 113 4.87 -4.39 -7.32
CA TRP A 113 4.51 -2.99 -7.49
C TRP A 113 3.14 -2.85 -8.17
N CYS A 114 2.32 -1.94 -7.67
CA CYS A 114 1.06 -1.56 -8.29
C CYS A 114 1.02 -0.05 -8.46
N GLU A 115 0.70 0.41 -9.66
CA GLU A 115 0.62 1.81 -10.06
C GLU A 115 -0.60 2.01 -10.95
N TRP A 116 -1.38 3.03 -10.59
CA TRP A 116 -2.67 3.33 -11.17
C TRP A 116 -2.76 4.81 -11.46
N ARG A 117 -3.48 5.15 -12.53
CA ARG A 117 -3.82 6.52 -12.92
C ARG A 117 -5.29 6.75 -12.66
N PHE A 118 -5.59 7.80 -11.93
CA PHE A 118 -6.94 8.25 -11.61
C PHE A 118 -7.22 9.55 -12.33
N VAL A 119 -8.40 9.68 -12.94
CA VAL A 119 -8.87 10.94 -13.53
C VAL A 119 -9.98 11.47 -12.65
N PHE A 120 -9.73 12.62 -12.03
CA PHE A 120 -10.73 13.35 -11.26
C PHE A 120 -11.27 14.53 -12.06
N VAL A 121 -12.58 14.75 -12.02
CA VAL A 121 -13.25 15.92 -12.61
C VAL A 121 -14.19 16.52 -11.56
N GLY A 122 -13.90 17.73 -11.07
CA GLY A 122 -14.67 18.38 -10.01
C GLY A 122 -14.78 17.54 -8.73
N GLY A 123 -13.81 16.66 -8.48
CA GLY A 123 -13.78 15.72 -7.36
C GLY A 123 -14.42 14.36 -7.61
N ALA A 124 -15.10 14.15 -8.74
CA ALA A 124 -15.62 12.84 -9.12
C ALA A 124 -14.50 12.01 -9.76
N LEU A 125 -14.40 10.73 -9.39
CA LEU A 125 -13.50 9.76 -10.02
C LEU A 125 -14.17 9.24 -11.30
N GLU A 126 -13.72 9.74 -12.45
CA GLU A 126 -14.30 9.40 -13.76
C GLU A 126 -13.62 8.18 -14.39
N ARG A 127 -12.32 7.98 -14.10
CA ARG A 127 -11.55 6.89 -14.68
C ARG A 127 -10.46 6.39 -13.74
N CYS A 128 -10.21 5.09 -13.80
CA CYS A 128 -9.19 4.39 -13.03
C CYS A 128 -8.51 3.38 -13.97
N ASP A 129 -7.27 3.67 -14.37
CA ASP A 129 -6.52 2.86 -15.33
C ASP A 129 -5.27 2.28 -14.68
N ALA A 130 -5.02 0.99 -14.90
CA ALA A 130 -3.76 0.36 -14.48
C ALA A 130 -2.61 0.92 -15.34
N VAL A 131 -1.59 1.49 -14.70
CA VAL A 131 -0.35 1.92 -15.36
C VAL A 131 0.66 0.77 -15.33
N ARG A 132 0.86 0.18 -14.15
CA ARG A 132 1.74 -0.97 -13.94
C ARG A 132 1.23 -1.80 -12.79
N VAL A 133 0.80 -3.02 -13.07
CA VAL A 133 0.35 -3.96 -12.04
C VAL A 133 1.19 -5.21 -12.17
N GLU A 134 2.21 -5.32 -11.32
CA GLU A 134 3.17 -6.41 -11.41
C GLU A 134 2.62 -7.67 -10.74
N PRO A 135 2.57 -8.81 -11.45
CA PRO A 135 2.40 -10.10 -10.83
C PRO A 135 3.70 -10.53 -10.16
N ARG A 136 3.56 -11.31 -9.08
CA ARG A 136 4.68 -11.85 -8.29
C ARG A 136 5.69 -12.62 -9.16
N VAL A 137 5.21 -13.35 -10.17
CA VAL A 137 6.07 -14.10 -11.11
C VAL A 137 7.03 -13.19 -11.88
N LEU A 138 6.57 -12.02 -12.34
CA LEU A 138 7.44 -11.08 -13.06
C LEU A 138 8.50 -10.47 -12.15
N VAL A 139 8.17 -10.21 -10.87
CA VAL A 139 9.15 -9.77 -9.87
C VAL A 139 10.24 -10.82 -9.69
N ALA A 140 9.87 -12.10 -9.53
CA ALA A 140 10.82 -13.20 -9.40
C ALA A 140 11.70 -13.36 -10.65
N GLU A 141 11.12 -13.28 -11.84
CA GLU A 141 11.88 -13.31 -13.09
C GLU A 141 12.86 -12.15 -13.20
N GLN A 142 12.45 -10.94 -12.81
CA GLN A 142 13.32 -9.77 -12.85
C GLN A 142 14.50 -9.93 -11.90
N LEU A 143 14.28 -10.36 -10.65
CA LEU A 143 15.35 -10.59 -9.68
C LEU A 143 16.34 -11.65 -10.19
N ARG A 144 15.86 -12.74 -10.80
CA ARG A 144 16.75 -13.75 -11.43
C ARG A 144 17.56 -13.15 -12.58
N LYS A 145 16.97 -12.30 -13.40
CA LYS A 145 17.68 -11.58 -14.49
C LYS A 145 18.73 -10.62 -13.95
N GLU A 146 18.51 -10.06 -12.77
CA GLU A 146 19.48 -9.22 -12.04
C GLU A 146 20.61 -10.07 -11.39
N GLY A 147 20.59 -11.41 -11.55
CA GLY A 147 21.60 -12.32 -11.02
C GLY A 147 21.37 -12.75 -9.57
N LEU A 148 20.21 -12.41 -9.00
CA LEU A 148 19.86 -12.73 -7.62
C LEU A 148 19.23 -14.13 -7.53
N GLU A 149 19.57 -14.84 -6.45
CA GLU A 149 18.97 -16.13 -6.15
C GLU A 149 17.61 -15.91 -5.49
N VAL A 150 16.53 -16.22 -6.22
CA VAL A 150 15.16 -16.18 -5.71
C VAL A 150 14.84 -17.50 -5.02
N LEU A 151 14.42 -17.41 -3.76
CA LEU A 151 14.01 -18.55 -2.96
C LEU A 151 12.63 -19.06 -3.40
N ASP A 152 12.49 -20.38 -3.47
CA ASP A 152 11.19 -21.02 -3.66
C ASP A 152 10.35 -20.90 -2.39
N ASP A 153 9.03 -20.79 -2.52
CA ASP A 153 8.14 -20.63 -1.35
C ASP A 153 8.13 -21.86 -0.43
N SER A 154 8.48 -23.03 -0.98
CA SER A 154 8.65 -24.27 -0.23
C SER A 154 10.00 -24.38 0.48
N ASP A 155 10.96 -23.50 0.17
CA ASP A 155 12.26 -23.45 0.84
C ASP A 155 12.08 -23.22 2.35
N ARG A 156 12.92 -23.86 3.15
CA ARG A 156 12.87 -23.77 4.61
C ARG A 156 12.98 -22.33 5.11
N LEU A 157 13.90 -21.53 4.54
CA LEU A 157 14.10 -20.14 4.94
C LEU A 157 12.90 -19.28 4.53
N ALA A 158 12.35 -19.51 3.34
CA ALA A 158 11.18 -18.80 2.86
C ALA A 158 9.96 -19.03 3.78
N ARG A 159 9.70 -20.30 4.14
CA ARG A 159 8.62 -20.67 5.05
C ARG A 159 8.75 -20.00 6.42
N LEU A 160 9.94 -20.06 7.03
CA LEU A 160 10.20 -19.41 8.32
C LEU A 160 10.01 -17.89 8.25
N HIS A 161 10.41 -17.27 7.14
CA HIS A 161 10.21 -15.83 6.94
C HIS A 161 8.72 -15.48 6.82
N PHE A 162 7.95 -16.24 6.04
CA PHE A 162 6.50 -16.04 5.91
C PHE A 162 5.75 -16.28 7.23
N GLU A 163 6.13 -17.28 8.02
CA GLU A 163 5.58 -17.50 9.36
C GLU A 163 5.83 -16.28 10.27
N ARG A 164 7.03 -15.69 10.20
CA ARG A 164 7.37 -14.47 10.94
C ARG A 164 6.58 -13.25 10.47
N ILE A 165 6.32 -13.12 9.16
CA ILE A 165 5.45 -12.05 8.64
C ILE A 165 4.03 -12.25 9.18
N ALA A 166 3.49 -13.47 9.08
CA ALA A 166 2.14 -13.78 9.53
C ALA A 166 1.95 -13.56 11.04
N SER A 167 2.98 -13.75 11.86
CA SER A 167 2.91 -13.51 13.31
C SER A 167 2.95 -12.03 13.69
N ARG A 168 3.43 -11.13 12.81
CA ARG A 168 3.50 -9.68 13.06
C ARG A 168 2.20 -8.93 12.72
N VAL A 169 1.30 -9.58 11.99
CA VAL A 169 0.01 -9.01 11.54
C VAL A 169 -1.13 -9.37 12.51
N ARG A 170 -0.83 -10.04 13.63
CA ARG A 170 -1.80 -10.39 14.69
C ARG A 170 -1.83 -9.38 15.82
#